data_AF-A0A1G4TQQ7-F1
#
_entry.id   AF-A0A1G4TQQ7-F1
#
_cell.length_a   1.000
_cell.length_b   1.000
_cell.length_c   1.000
_cell.angle_alpha   90.00
_cell.angle_beta   90.00
_cell.angle_gamma   90.00
#
_symmetry.space_group_name_H-M   'P 1'
#
loop_
_entity.id
_entity.type
_entity.pdbx_description
1 polymer ?
#
loop_
_entity_poly.entity_id
_entity_poly.type
_entity_poly.pdbx_seq_one_letter_code
_entity_poly.pdbx_strand_id
1 'polypeptide(L)'
;MWNQSRTARLHIVVKVKANAVAYERPAVRKKGRGRPPKKGQMVKLIELFHNRAAEFRTATVTMYGKEETVKFLCLDLLWGQGLYQELRFVLVRRGDQLSILASTDLTLAAEDIIRLSGYRFKIECTFREMKQVIGAFGYRFWSKSMPKLKRYLRKGEPHPLEQVTDETDRQRIRLTLQAIEGFVMCSCIATGLVQLIALRFSERVPDLFFRYLRTPSKTIVSEATVTVYLRKSIFRLFAQNLHLSITKIIHSKQDTSFVDADLSAS
;
A
#
# COMPACT_ATOMS: atom_id res chain seq x y z
N MET A 1 -14.77 -0.65 23.46
CA MET A 1 -13.95 0.30 24.22
C MET A 1 -12.69 0.72 23.45
N TRP A 2 -12.79 1.27 22.22
CA TRP A 2 -11.64 1.81 21.48
C TRP A 2 -12.08 2.84 20.43
N ASN A 3 -12.52 4.02 20.89
CA ASN A 3 -12.43 5.28 20.14
C ASN A 3 -12.87 6.43 21.06
N GLN A 4 -12.25 6.53 22.23
CA GLN A 4 -12.30 7.78 22.98
C GLN A 4 -11.41 8.78 22.26
N SER A 5 -12.03 9.91 21.92
CA SER A 5 -11.50 11.07 21.19
C SER A 5 -10.16 11.58 21.73
N ARG A 6 -9.05 10.93 21.37
CA ARG A 6 -7.77 11.62 21.22
C ARG A 6 -7.81 12.26 19.85
N THR A 7 -7.65 13.57 19.80
CA THR A 7 -7.44 14.34 18.56
C THR A 7 -6.10 13.89 17.96
N ALA A 8 -6.09 12.75 17.28
CA ALA A 8 -4.92 12.22 16.63
C ALA A 8 -4.64 13.13 15.42
N ARG A 9 -3.58 13.92 15.52
CA ARG A 9 -3.16 14.83 14.45
C ARG A 9 -2.52 13.98 13.35
N LEU A 10 -3.27 13.69 12.29
CA LEU A 10 -2.77 12.98 11.12
C LEU A 10 -2.12 13.95 10.13
N HIS A 11 -0.84 13.73 9.85
CA HIS A 11 -0.14 14.41 8.77
C HIS A 11 -0.03 13.50 7.54
N ILE A 12 -0.14 14.09 6.36
CA ILE A 12 -0.18 13.35 5.09
C ILE A 12 0.92 13.88 4.19
N VAL A 13 1.69 12.96 3.63
CA VAL A 13 2.63 13.23 2.54
C VAL A 13 2.12 12.56 1.27
N VAL A 14 2.00 13.33 0.19
CA VAL A 14 1.47 12.84 -1.09
C VAL A 14 2.36 13.23 -2.25
N LYS A 15 2.37 12.40 -3.30
CA LYS A 15 2.87 12.79 -4.61
C LYS A 15 1.75 13.49 -5.38
N VAL A 16 2.02 14.73 -5.79
CA VAL A 16 1.07 15.59 -6.48
C VAL A 16 1.23 15.42 -7.99
N LYS A 17 0.16 15.63 -8.76
CA LYS A 17 0.20 15.63 -10.22
C LYS A 17 1.11 16.75 -10.74
N ALA A 18 1.78 16.50 -11.86
CA ALA A 18 2.66 17.49 -12.51
C ALA A 18 1.94 18.81 -12.80
N ASN A 19 0.72 18.74 -13.34
CA ASN A 19 -0.09 19.92 -13.69
C ASN A 19 -0.77 20.60 -12.49
N ALA A 20 -0.36 20.30 -11.26
CA ALA A 20 -0.96 20.91 -10.08
C ALA A 20 -0.63 22.40 -9.98
N VAL A 21 -1.63 23.13 -9.48
CA VAL A 21 -1.59 24.56 -9.27
C VAL A 21 -1.73 24.83 -7.78
N ALA A 22 -0.84 25.66 -7.25
CA ALA A 22 -0.91 26.21 -5.91
C ALA A 22 -1.05 27.74 -5.99
N TYR A 23 -1.20 28.38 -4.84
CA TYR A 23 -1.34 29.82 -4.75
C TYR A 23 -0.42 30.38 -3.67
N GLU A 24 0.11 31.57 -3.90
CA GLU A 24 0.85 32.28 -2.86
C GLU A 24 -0.09 32.72 -1.72
N ARG A 25 0.51 33.10 -0.59
CA ARG A 25 -0.24 33.76 0.49
C ARG A 25 -0.84 35.07 -0.03
N PRO A 26 -2.07 35.43 0.37
CA PRO A 26 -2.65 36.70 -0.04
C PRO A 26 -1.78 37.86 0.46
N ALA A 27 -1.62 38.89 -0.37
CA ALA A 27 -0.91 40.10 0.02
C ALA A 27 -1.57 40.77 1.23
N VAL A 28 -0.76 41.48 2.03
CA VAL A 28 -1.24 42.23 3.19
C VAL A 28 -2.37 43.17 2.78
N ARG A 29 -3.46 43.15 3.56
CA ARG A 29 -4.70 43.88 3.27
C ARG A 29 -4.41 45.37 3.04
N LYS A 30 -4.63 45.85 1.82
CA LYS A 30 -4.68 47.30 1.54
C LYS A 30 -5.94 47.89 2.18
N LYS A 31 -5.82 49.09 2.78
CA LYS A 31 -6.97 49.82 3.33
C LYS A 31 -7.90 50.21 2.18
N GLY A 32 -9.03 49.51 2.04
CA GLY A 32 -9.99 49.69 0.96
C GLY A 32 -11.29 48.93 1.20
N ARG A 33 -12.33 49.29 0.44
CA ARG A 33 -13.67 48.69 0.51
C ARG A 33 -13.68 47.37 -0.29
N GLY A 34 -14.15 46.27 0.31
CA GLY A 34 -14.27 44.96 -0.34
C GLY A 34 -13.78 43.78 0.52
N ARG A 35 -14.13 42.56 0.11
CA ARG A 35 -13.70 41.32 0.78
C ARG A 35 -12.22 41.07 0.48
N PRO A 36 -11.36 40.86 1.50
CA PRO A 36 -9.95 40.53 1.27
C PRO A 36 -9.78 39.28 0.39
N PRO A 37 -8.78 39.26 -0.50
CA PRO A 37 -8.49 38.08 -1.32
C PRO A 37 -8.08 36.92 -0.41
N LYS A 38 -8.60 35.73 -0.69
CA LYS A 38 -8.28 34.50 0.08
C LYS A 38 -6.92 33.89 -0.31
N LYS A 39 -6.37 34.26 -1.47
CA LYS A 39 -5.16 33.69 -2.05
C LYS A 39 -4.41 34.74 -2.88
N GLY A 40 -3.12 34.55 -3.05
CA GLY A 40 -2.25 35.36 -3.91
C GLY A 40 -2.20 34.84 -5.35
N GLN A 41 -1.06 35.07 -6.00
CA GLN A 41 -0.84 34.69 -7.39
C GLN A 41 -0.95 33.18 -7.59
N MET A 42 -1.44 32.77 -8.77
CA MET A 42 -1.46 31.39 -9.20
C MET A 42 -0.05 30.93 -9.56
N VAL A 43 0.37 29.81 -8.99
CA VAL A 43 1.68 29.19 -9.23
C VAL A 43 1.48 27.80 -9.80
N LYS A 44 1.91 27.60 -11.04
CA LYS A 44 1.96 26.26 -11.64
C LYS A 44 3.24 25.57 -11.20
N LEU A 45 3.10 24.50 -10.44
CA LEU A 45 4.24 23.88 -9.77
C LEU A 45 5.25 23.27 -10.77
N ILE A 46 4.78 22.78 -11.92
CA ILE A 46 5.69 22.24 -12.95
C ILE A 46 6.63 23.30 -13.54
N GLU A 47 6.18 24.55 -13.65
CA GLU A 47 6.97 25.63 -14.26
C GLU A 47 8.14 26.05 -13.34
N LEU A 48 8.01 25.82 -12.03
CA LEU A 48 9.05 26.15 -11.06
C LEU A 48 10.35 25.36 -11.26
N PHE A 49 10.29 24.17 -11.87
CA PHE A 49 11.50 23.41 -12.23
C PHE A 49 12.41 24.14 -13.22
N HIS A 50 11.84 25.05 -14.02
CA HIS A 50 12.57 25.87 -14.98
C HIS A 50 12.76 27.30 -14.46
N ASN A 51 11.67 27.93 -14.02
CA ASN A 51 11.67 29.36 -13.64
C ASN A 51 12.51 29.64 -12.39
N ARG A 52 12.64 28.67 -11.48
CA ARG A 52 13.41 28.80 -10.22
C ARG A 52 14.52 27.77 -10.13
N ALA A 53 15.05 27.32 -11.28
CA ALA A 53 16.07 26.28 -11.32
C ALA A 53 17.31 26.60 -10.47
N ALA A 54 17.70 27.88 -10.38
CA ALA A 54 18.82 28.36 -9.58
C ALA A 54 18.63 28.19 -8.06
N GLU A 55 17.39 28.07 -7.59
CA GLU A 55 17.07 27.99 -6.16
C GLU A 55 17.01 26.56 -5.64
N PHE A 56 17.16 25.57 -6.53
CA PHE A 56 17.18 24.17 -6.15
C PHE A 56 18.45 23.86 -5.35
N ARG A 57 18.27 23.32 -4.16
CA ARG A 57 19.35 22.84 -3.30
C ARG A 57 19.63 21.37 -3.59
N THR A 58 20.88 20.97 -3.43
CA THR A 58 21.29 19.57 -3.58
C THR A 58 21.36 18.92 -2.21
N ALA A 59 20.80 17.73 -2.07
CA ALA A 59 21.00 16.88 -0.89
C ALA A 59 21.17 15.42 -1.32
N THR A 60 21.84 14.66 -0.46
CA THR A 60 21.92 13.20 -0.58
C THR A 60 20.85 12.60 0.33
N VAL A 61 19.96 11.80 -0.25
CA VAL A 61 18.88 11.16 0.48
C VAL A 61 18.90 9.66 0.26
N THR A 62 18.64 8.89 1.31
CA THR A 62 18.51 7.44 1.18
C THR A 62 17.14 7.10 0.60
N MET A 63 17.10 6.63 -0.65
CA MET A 63 15.91 6.14 -1.33
C MET A 63 16.12 4.69 -1.77
N TYR A 64 15.12 3.84 -1.53
CA TYR A 64 15.18 2.41 -1.92
C TYR A 64 16.41 1.65 -1.41
N GLY A 65 16.95 2.05 -0.26
CA GLY A 65 18.16 1.44 0.31
C GLY A 65 19.47 1.87 -0.36
N LYS A 66 19.45 2.89 -1.21
CA LYS A 66 20.62 3.50 -1.83
C LYS A 66 20.68 4.99 -1.52
N GLU A 67 21.88 5.54 -1.45
CA GLU A 67 22.07 6.99 -1.41
C GLU A 67 21.92 7.55 -2.82
N GLU A 68 21.03 8.52 -2.95
CA GLU A 68 20.73 9.17 -4.22
C GLU A 68 20.87 10.68 -4.02
N THR A 69 21.67 11.32 -4.88
CA THR A 69 21.79 12.78 -4.90
C THR A 69 20.60 13.35 -5.66
N VAL A 70 19.83 14.21 -5.00
CA VAL A 70 18.65 14.88 -5.58
C VAL A 70 18.77 16.38 -5.46
N LYS A 71 18.19 17.09 -6.44
CA LYS A 71 17.99 18.53 -6.36
C LYS A 71 16.55 18.78 -5.93
N PHE A 72 16.32 19.66 -4.97
CA PHE A 72 14.97 19.97 -4.53
C PHE A 72 14.76 21.46 -4.23
N LEU A 73 13.51 21.89 -4.34
CA LEU A 73 13.03 23.22 -3.94
C LEU A 73 11.84 23.03 -2.98
N CYS A 74 11.92 23.68 -1.82
CA CYS A 74 10.89 23.61 -0.78
C CYS A 74 10.17 24.95 -0.68
N LEU A 75 8.84 24.94 -0.75
CA LEU A 75 7.99 26.13 -0.71
C LEU A 75 6.71 25.83 0.05
N ASP A 76 6.26 26.76 0.89
CA ASP A 76 4.97 26.66 1.55
C ASP A 76 3.95 27.50 0.75
N LEU A 77 2.93 26.84 0.21
CA LEU A 77 1.93 27.44 -0.70
C LEU A 77 0.52 26.98 -0.33
N LEU A 78 -0.49 27.76 -0.71
CA LEU A 78 -1.89 27.42 -0.52
C LEU A 78 -2.38 26.47 -1.63
N TRP A 79 -3.11 25.43 -1.24
CA TRP A 79 -3.66 24.43 -2.16
C TRP A 79 -5.13 24.10 -1.88
N GLY A 80 -5.83 23.66 -2.92
CA GLY A 80 -7.24 23.30 -2.89
C GLY A 80 -8.17 24.36 -3.48
N GLN A 81 -9.45 23.99 -3.62
CA GLN A 81 -10.50 24.85 -4.17
C GLN A 81 -11.40 25.33 -3.02
N GLY A 82 -11.39 26.63 -2.74
CA GLY A 82 -12.29 27.28 -1.77
C GLY A 82 -11.75 27.39 -0.34
N LEU A 83 -11.19 26.31 0.21
CA LEU A 83 -10.61 26.27 1.56
C LEU A 83 -9.18 26.81 1.62
N TYR A 84 -8.38 26.62 0.56
CA TYR A 84 -7.00 27.10 0.42
C TYR A 84 -6.14 26.81 1.66
N GLN A 85 -5.77 25.54 1.83
CA GLN A 85 -4.94 25.11 2.94
C GLN A 85 -3.46 25.27 2.61
N GLU A 86 -2.69 25.78 3.55
CA GLU A 86 -1.24 25.86 3.40
C GLU A 86 -0.61 24.47 3.51
N LEU A 87 0.20 24.12 2.51
CA LEU A 87 0.95 22.89 2.43
C LEU A 87 2.40 23.19 2.09
N ARG A 88 3.29 22.33 2.57
CA ARG A 88 4.70 22.34 2.19
C ARG A 88 4.88 21.53 0.92
N PHE A 89 5.22 22.20 -0.16
CA PHE A 89 5.57 21.61 -1.44
C PHE A 89 7.07 21.38 -1.54
N VAL A 90 7.45 20.18 -1.95
CA VAL A 90 8.84 19.81 -2.24
C VAL A 90 8.91 19.34 -3.69
N LEU A 91 9.50 20.16 -4.54
CA LEU A 91 9.77 19.85 -5.93
C LEU A 91 11.10 19.14 -6.00
N VAL A 92 11.14 17.94 -6.57
CA VAL A 92 12.29 17.05 -6.59
C VAL A 92 12.68 16.75 -8.02
N ARG A 93 13.95 16.95 -8.34
CA ARG A 93 14.59 16.57 -9.59
C ARG A 93 15.66 15.52 -9.32
N ARG A 94 15.48 14.33 -9.90
CA ARG A 94 16.43 13.22 -9.88
C ARG A 94 16.78 12.85 -11.32
N GLY A 95 17.94 13.27 -11.80
CA GLY A 95 18.28 13.22 -13.22
C GLY A 95 17.22 13.94 -14.06
N ASP A 96 16.58 13.21 -14.96
CA ASP A 96 15.47 13.70 -15.80
C ASP A 96 14.08 13.51 -15.18
N GLN A 97 13.98 12.80 -14.06
CA GLN A 97 12.71 12.56 -13.39
C GLN A 97 12.34 13.75 -12.48
N LEU A 98 11.20 14.35 -12.77
CA LEU A 98 10.59 15.41 -11.96
C LEU A 98 9.49 14.82 -11.08
N SER A 99 9.40 15.26 -9.84
CA SER A 99 8.34 14.85 -8.91
C SER A 99 7.97 15.99 -7.98
N ILE A 100 6.68 16.15 -7.73
CA ILE A 100 6.16 17.16 -6.81
C ILE A 100 5.56 16.42 -5.62
N LEU A 101 6.04 16.73 -4.43
CA LEU A 101 5.55 16.19 -3.18
C LEU A 101 4.86 17.31 -2.39
N ALA A 102 3.85 16.96 -1.59
CA ALA A 102 3.20 17.89 -0.67
C ALA A 102 3.04 17.24 0.70
N SER A 103 3.23 18.04 1.75
CA SER A 103 3.02 17.67 3.14
C SER A 103 2.04 18.62 3.81
N THR A 104 1.13 18.09 4.62
CA THR A 104 0.29 18.89 5.52
C THR A 104 1.03 19.36 6.78
N ASP A 105 2.22 18.80 7.05
CA ASP A 105 3.12 19.28 8.08
C ASP A 105 4.14 20.28 7.49
N LEU A 106 4.07 21.53 7.94
CA LEU A 106 4.98 22.62 7.54
C LEU A 106 6.27 22.63 8.36
N THR A 107 6.44 21.74 9.33
CA THR A 107 7.69 21.63 10.10
C THR A 107 8.63 20.58 9.52
N LEU A 108 8.09 19.65 8.74
CA LEU A 108 8.82 18.52 8.17
C LEU A 108 9.88 19.00 7.18
N ALA A 109 11.10 18.49 7.33
CA ALA A 109 12.21 18.82 6.43
C ALA A 109 11.95 18.23 5.04
N ALA A 110 12.44 18.93 4.00
CA ALA A 110 12.26 18.49 2.63
C ALA A 110 12.86 17.09 2.36
N GLU A 111 14.00 16.80 2.95
CA GLU A 111 14.67 15.49 2.86
C GLU A 111 13.81 14.37 3.46
N ASP A 112 13.15 14.62 4.59
CA ASP A 112 12.24 13.65 5.22
C ASP A 112 11.00 13.41 4.36
N ILE A 113 10.44 14.46 3.76
CA ILE A 113 9.32 14.34 2.80
C ILE A 113 9.73 13.46 1.61
N ILE A 114 10.93 13.65 1.08
CA ILE A 114 11.47 12.85 -0.02
C ILE A 114 11.65 11.39 0.42
N ARG A 115 12.25 11.16 1.60
CA ARG A 115 12.48 9.82 2.16
C ARG A 115 11.16 9.07 2.39
N LEU A 116 10.17 9.73 2.99
CA LEU A 116 8.82 9.17 3.21
C LEU A 116 8.14 8.80 1.89
N SER A 117 8.24 9.66 0.88
CA SER A 117 7.74 9.35 -0.46
C SER A 117 8.43 8.14 -1.08
N GLY A 118 9.74 7.98 -0.85
CA GLY A 118 10.51 6.80 -1.24
C GLY A 118 10.03 5.51 -0.57
N TYR A 119 9.68 5.55 0.73
CA TYR A 119 9.16 4.38 1.44
C TYR A 119 7.81 3.88 0.92
N ARG A 120 7.01 4.74 0.28
CA ARG A 120 5.75 4.34 -0.36
C ARG A 120 5.91 3.21 -1.37
N PHE A 121 7.06 3.13 -2.06
CA PHE A 121 7.34 2.05 -3.00
C PHE A 121 7.45 0.69 -2.32
N LYS A 122 7.92 0.62 -1.07
CA LYS A 122 7.97 -0.63 -0.30
C LYS A 122 6.56 -1.23 -0.17
N ILE A 123 5.56 -0.38 0.06
CA ILE A 123 4.15 -0.80 0.14
C ILE A 123 3.68 -1.35 -1.22
N GLU A 124 4.01 -0.68 -2.33
CA GLU A 124 3.67 -1.17 -3.67
C GLU A 124 4.34 -2.53 -3.99
N CYS A 125 5.60 -2.71 -3.60
CA CYS A 125 6.30 -3.99 -3.68
C CYS A 125 5.58 -5.06 -2.86
N THR A 126 5.26 -4.79 -1.59
CA THR A 126 4.54 -5.74 -0.72
C THR A 126 3.20 -6.13 -1.34
N PHE A 127 2.41 -5.19 -1.85
CA PHE A 127 1.14 -5.51 -2.52
C PHE A 127 1.32 -6.35 -3.79
N ARG A 128 2.40 -6.10 -4.55
CA ARG A 128 2.74 -6.91 -5.72
C ARG A 128 3.03 -8.35 -5.31
N GLU A 129 3.88 -8.57 -4.32
CA GLU A 129 4.24 -9.91 -3.84
C GLU A 129 3.03 -10.63 -3.25
N MET A 130 2.24 -9.94 -2.40
CA MET A 130 0.98 -10.48 -1.87
C MET A 130 0.04 -10.96 -2.99
N LYS A 131 -0.10 -10.18 -4.06
CA LYS A 131 -0.97 -10.53 -5.19
C LYS A 131 -0.39 -11.67 -6.03
N GLN A 132 0.88 -11.61 -6.40
CA GLN A 132 1.48 -12.48 -7.40
C GLN A 132 2.01 -13.80 -6.82
N VAL A 133 2.54 -13.77 -5.59
CA VAL A 133 3.17 -14.93 -4.96
C VAL A 133 2.16 -15.71 -4.12
N ILE A 134 1.44 -15.01 -3.24
CA ILE A 134 0.50 -15.62 -2.28
C ILE A 134 -0.92 -15.73 -2.86
N GLY A 135 -1.35 -14.75 -3.67
CA GLY A 135 -2.74 -14.68 -4.14
C GLY A 135 -3.69 -14.05 -3.11
N ALA A 136 -3.20 -13.11 -2.30
CA ALA A 136 -3.89 -12.51 -1.15
C ALA A 136 -5.26 -11.87 -1.44
N PHE A 137 -5.54 -11.57 -2.71
CA PHE A 137 -6.79 -10.94 -3.17
C PHE A 137 -7.62 -11.86 -4.07
N GLY A 138 -7.30 -13.16 -4.12
CA GLY A 138 -7.98 -14.16 -4.95
C GLY A 138 -9.20 -14.81 -4.31
N TYR A 139 -9.73 -14.27 -3.21
CA TYR A 139 -10.88 -14.82 -2.49
C TYR A 139 -12.19 -14.65 -3.26
N ARG A 140 -13.17 -15.53 -2.97
CA ARG A 140 -14.53 -15.50 -3.55
C ARG A 140 -15.62 -15.49 -2.48
N PHE A 141 -15.46 -14.66 -1.46
CA PHE A 141 -16.44 -14.48 -0.40
C PHE A 141 -17.54 -13.53 -0.85
N TRP A 142 -18.54 -14.07 -1.54
CA TRP A 142 -19.71 -13.30 -2.00
C TRP A 142 -20.90 -13.57 -1.11
N SER A 143 -21.66 -12.52 -0.81
CA SER A 143 -22.91 -12.63 -0.08
C SER A 143 -24.04 -12.08 -0.92
N LYS A 144 -25.13 -12.84 -1.04
CA LYS A 144 -26.37 -12.38 -1.70
C LYS A 144 -26.99 -11.19 -0.98
N SER A 145 -26.76 -11.08 0.33
CA SER A 145 -27.23 -9.97 1.16
C SER A 145 -26.46 -8.67 0.91
N MET A 146 -25.30 -8.71 0.24
CA MET A 146 -24.52 -7.51 -0.06
C MET A 146 -25.16 -6.71 -1.21
N PRO A 147 -25.64 -5.48 -0.99
CA PRO A 147 -26.17 -4.66 -2.06
C PRO A 147 -25.06 -4.21 -3.02
N LYS A 148 -25.43 -3.88 -4.25
CA LYS A 148 -24.48 -3.36 -5.24
C LYS A 148 -23.91 -2.02 -4.77
N LEU A 149 -22.64 -2.01 -4.38
CA LEU A 149 -21.94 -0.81 -3.94
C LEU A 149 -21.73 0.16 -5.11
N LYS A 150 -22.06 1.43 -4.90
CA LYS A 150 -21.84 2.52 -5.86
C LYS A 150 -20.52 3.22 -5.54
N ARG A 151 -19.48 3.02 -6.37
CA ARG A 151 -18.17 3.67 -6.19
C ARG A 151 -18.24 5.20 -6.26
N TYR A 152 -19.11 5.74 -7.11
CA TYR A 152 -19.29 7.18 -7.32
C TYR A 152 -20.64 7.61 -6.79
N LEU A 153 -20.80 7.61 -5.46
CA LEU A 153 -22.01 8.08 -4.80
C LEU A 153 -22.15 9.59 -4.96
N ARG A 154 -23.33 10.07 -5.37
CA ARG A 154 -23.60 11.52 -5.45
C ARG A 154 -23.84 12.08 -4.06
N LYS A 155 -23.49 13.35 -3.87
CA LYS A 155 -23.71 14.06 -2.60
C LYS A 155 -25.21 14.09 -2.28
N GLY A 156 -25.60 13.47 -1.16
CA GLY A 156 -26.99 13.38 -0.71
C GLY A 156 -27.73 12.09 -1.08
N GLU A 157 -27.13 11.18 -1.86
CA GLU A 157 -27.70 9.83 -2.04
C GLU A 157 -27.45 8.98 -0.77
N PRO A 158 -28.46 8.24 -0.27
CA PRO A 158 -28.26 7.32 0.85
C PRO A 158 -27.29 6.20 0.48
N HIS A 159 -26.47 5.76 1.42
CA HIS A 159 -25.51 4.70 1.15
C HIS A 159 -26.25 3.37 0.88
N PRO A 160 -25.86 2.55 -0.12
CA PRO A 160 -26.57 1.29 -0.43
C PRO A 160 -26.73 0.34 0.76
N LEU A 161 -25.83 0.40 1.74
CA LEU A 161 -25.92 -0.40 2.97
C LEU A 161 -27.07 0.03 3.91
N GLU A 162 -27.55 1.28 3.82
CA GLU A 162 -28.71 1.76 4.60
C GLU A 162 -30.01 1.06 4.19
N GLN A 163 -30.06 0.49 2.97
CA GLN A 163 -31.20 -0.27 2.46
C GLN A 163 -31.32 -1.66 3.11
N VAL A 164 -30.24 -2.14 3.76
CA VAL A 164 -30.25 -3.42 4.46
C VAL A 164 -30.81 -3.20 5.86
N THR A 165 -32.11 -3.42 6.01
CA THR A 165 -32.84 -3.26 7.28
C THR A 165 -32.87 -4.54 8.11
N ASP A 166 -32.89 -5.70 7.46
CA ASP A 166 -32.93 -7.00 8.12
C ASP A 166 -31.61 -7.30 8.87
N GLU A 167 -31.73 -7.74 10.13
CA GLU A 167 -30.55 -7.99 10.98
C GLU A 167 -29.83 -9.28 10.56
N THR A 168 -30.53 -10.27 9.99
CA THR A 168 -29.87 -11.49 9.52
C THR A 168 -28.98 -11.21 8.30
N ASP A 169 -29.45 -10.37 7.39
CA ASP A 169 -28.66 -9.91 6.25
C ASP A 169 -27.48 -9.02 6.66
N ARG A 170 -27.66 -8.13 7.64
CA ARG A 170 -26.55 -7.38 8.24
C ARG A 170 -25.49 -8.31 8.83
N GLN A 171 -25.91 -9.36 9.53
CA GLN A 171 -24.99 -10.32 10.11
C GLN A 171 -24.22 -11.10 9.03
N ARG A 172 -24.87 -11.52 7.94
CA ARG A 172 -24.20 -12.16 6.80
C ARG A 172 -23.17 -11.24 6.15
N ILE A 173 -23.48 -9.94 6.00
CA ILE A 173 -22.53 -8.94 5.49
C ILE A 173 -21.31 -8.84 6.41
N ARG A 174 -21.51 -8.73 7.73
CA ARG A 174 -20.42 -8.67 8.71
C ARG A 174 -19.51 -9.91 8.63
N LEU A 175 -20.10 -11.11 8.59
CA LEU A 175 -19.35 -12.36 8.45
C LEU A 175 -18.54 -12.41 7.16
N THR A 176 -19.10 -11.89 6.06
CA THR A 176 -18.40 -11.81 4.77
C THR A 176 -17.19 -10.88 4.87
N LEU A 177 -17.35 -9.70 5.48
CA LEU A 177 -16.23 -8.77 5.70
C LEU A 177 -15.16 -9.38 6.62
N GLN A 178 -15.56 -10.04 7.71
CA GLN A 178 -14.65 -10.74 8.60
C GLN A 178 -13.85 -11.84 7.88
N ALA A 179 -14.49 -12.61 7.00
CA ALA A 179 -13.81 -13.61 6.19
C ALA A 179 -12.79 -12.97 5.22
N ILE A 180 -13.15 -11.84 4.59
CA ILE A 180 -12.25 -11.07 3.72
C ILE A 180 -11.05 -10.56 4.51
N GLU A 181 -11.28 -9.88 5.64
CA GLU A 181 -10.24 -9.34 6.51
C GLU A 181 -9.31 -10.44 7.04
N GLY A 182 -9.89 -11.55 7.51
CA GLY A 182 -9.15 -12.71 8.00
C GLY A 182 -8.27 -13.34 6.91
N PHE A 183 -8.81 -13.51 5.69
CA PHE A 183 -8.02 -14.06 4.57
C PHE A 183 -6.86 -13.16 4.16
N VAL A 184 -7.09 -11.84 4.08
CA VAL A 184 -6.04 -10.86 3.79
C VAL A 184 -5.00 -10.86 4.91
N MET A 185 -5.41 -10.94 6.18
CA MET A 185 -4.50 -11.02 7.33
C MET A 185 -3.63 -12.28 7.27
N CYS A 186 -4.21 -13.45 7.05
CA CYS A 186 -3.46 -14.70 6.86
C CYS A 186 -2.46 -14.58 5.71
N SER A 187 -2.84 -13.89 4.63
CA SER A 187 -1.95 -13.65 3.49
C SER A 187 -0.79 -12.70 3.82
N CYS A 188 -1.03 -11.66 4.64
CA CYS A 188 0.03 -10.80 5.17
C CYS A 188 1.03 -11.60 6.00
N ILE A 189 0.53 -12.45 6.92
CA ILE A 189 1.38 -13.31 7.76
C ILE A 189 2.19 -14.26 6.89
N ALA A 190 1.56 -14.93 5.93
CA ALA A 190 2.24 -15.83 5.00
C ALA A 190 3.34 -15.10 4.19
N THR A 191 3.06 -13.87 3.74
CA THR A 191 4.06 -13.04 3.03
C THR A 191 5.26 -12.75 3.94
N GLY A 192 5.03 -12.35 5.18
CA GLY A 192 6.10 -12.11 6.15
C GLY A 192 6.93 -13.36 6.46
N LEU A 193 6.30 -14.53 6.60
CA LEU A 193 6.99 -15.80 6.81
C LEU A 193 7.86 -16.18 5.60
N VAL A 194 7.34 -16.03 4.39
CA VAL A 194 8.10 -16.28 3.15
C VAL A 194 9.31 -15.34 3.05
N GLN A 195 9.15 -14.06 3.42
CA GLN A 195 10.24 -13.08 3.48
C GLN A 195 11.30 -13.47 4.51
N LEU A 196 10.91 -13.90 5.70
CA LEU A 196 11.85 -14.38 6.72
C LEU A 196 12.63 -15.60 6.25
N ILE A 197 11.97 -16.55 5.58
CA ILE A 197 12.64 -17.72 5.00
C ILE A 197 13.63 -17.30 3.92
N ALA A 198 13.22 -16.38 3.03
CA ALA A 198 14.07 -15.85 1.98
C ALA A 198 15.34 -15.20 2.53
N LEU A 199 15.20 -14.37 3.58
CA LEU A 199 16.32 -13.71 4.25
C LEU A 199 17.23 -14.70 4.98
N ARG A 200 16.66 -15.69 5.69
CA ARG A 200 17.42 -16.57 6.57
C ARG A 200 18.11 -17.72 5.84
N PHE A 201 17.52 -18.20 4.75
CA PHE A 201 17.97 -19.41 4.07
C PHE A 201 18.45 -19.17 2.63
N SER A 202 18.68 -17.90 2.23
CA SER A 202 19.12 -17.54 0.88
C SER A 202 20.32 -18.37 0.39
N GLU A 203 21.28 -18.66 1.27
CA GLU A 203 22.50 -19.42 0.94
C GLU A 203 22.27 -20.91 0.69
N ARG A 204 21.19 -21.49 1.21
CA ARG A 204 20.88 -22.94 1.10
C ARG A 204 19.96 -23.28 -0.06
N VAL A 205 19.39 -22.27 -0.69
CA VAL A 205 18.44 -22.36 -1.78
C VAL A 205 19.09 -22.58 -3.16
N PRO A 206 20.35 -22.18 -3.49
CA PRO A 206 20.85 -22.22 -4.87
C PRO A 206 20.85 -23.60 -5.54
N ASP A 207 21.20 -24.66 -4.82
CA ASP A 207 21.40 -26.00 -5.39
C ASP A 207 20.10 -26.72 -5.77
N LEU A 208 18.95 -26.18 -5.38
CA LEU A 208 17.64 -26.82 -5.54
C LEU A 208 16.82 -26.28 -6.74
N PHE A 209 17.33 -25.32 -7.52
CA PHE A 209 16.51 -24.56 -8.47
C PHE A 209 16.71 -24.89 -9.96
N PHE A 210 15.76 -25.65 -10.48
CA PHE A 210 15.46 -25.79 -11.92
C PHE A 210 14.39 -24.78 -12.38
N ARG A 211 14.63 -23.47 -12.26
CA ARG A 211 13.75 -22.47 -12.91
C ARG A 211 14.57 -21.37 -13.53
N TYR A 212 14.36 -21.14 -14.83
CA TYR A 212 14.89 -19.98 -15.51
C TYR A 212 14.25 -18.71 -14.94
N LEU A 213 15.07 -17.85 -14.32
CA LEU A 213 14.67 -16.52 -13.87
C LEU A 213 15.24 -15.49 -14.84
N ARG A 214 14.37 -14.65 -15.40
CA ARG A 214 14.79 -13.55 -16.29
C ARG A 214 15.74 -12.56 -15.60
N THR A 215 15.61 -12.41 -14.29
CA THR A 215 16.48 -11.57 -13.46
C THR A 215 16.72 -12.31 -12.15
N PRO A 216 17.85 -13.03 -12.00
CA PRO A 216 18.19 -13.66 -10.73
C PRO A 216 18.54 -12.58 -9.69
N SER A 217 18.14 -12.80 -8.45
CA SER A 217 18.61 -11.97 -7.35
C SER A 217 20.05 -12.33 -7.01
N LYS A 218 20.88 -11.31 -6.71
CA LYS A 218 22.34 -11.48 -6.52
C LYS A 218 22.72 -11.98 -5.12
N THR A 219 21.90 -11.72 -4.09
CA THR A 219 22.29 -11.97 -2.68
C THR A 219 21.19 -12.64 -1.88
N ILE A 220 19.94 -12.19 -2.04
CA ILE A 220 18.78 -12.67 -1.28
C ILE A 220 17.77 -13.28 -2.24
N VAL A 221 17.41 -14.55 -2.07
CA VAL A 221 16.40 -15.20 -2.92
C VAL A 221 15.05 -14.49 -2.84
N SER A 222 14.27 -14.53 -3.91
CA SER A 222 12.95 -13.87 -3.94
C SER A 222 11.89 -14.67 -3.18
N GLU A 223 10.83 -13.99 -2.73
CA GLU A 223 9.64 -14.62 -2.15
C GLU A 223 9.02 -15.66 -3.11
N ALA A 224 9.03 -15.35 -4.41
CA ALA A 224 8.57 -16.26 -5.46
C ALA A 224 9.41 -17.54 -5.52
N THR A 225 10.73 -17.43 -5.36
CA THR A 225 11.67 -18.56 -5.31
C THR A 225 11.30 -19.49 -4.15
N VAL A 226 11.22 -18.94 -2.92
CA VAL A 226 10.85 -19.70 -1.72
C VAL A 226 9.51 -20.39 -1.89
N THR A 227 8.50 -19.68 -2.38
CA THR A 227 7.14 -20.23 -2.54
C THR A 227 7.11 -21.37 -3.56
N VAL A 228 7.88 -21.31 -4.63
CA VAL A 228 8.00 -22.41 -5.61
C VAL A 228 8.64 -23.63 -4.98
N TYR A 229 9.71 -23.46 -4.19
CA TYR A 229 10.33 -24.56 -3.47
C TYR A 229 9.35 -25.21 -2.50
N LEU A 230 8.63 -24.40 -1.71
CA LEU A 230 7.60 -24.90 -0.80
C LEU A 230 6.53 -25.67 -1.57
N ARG A 231 5.98 -25.15 -2.67
CA ARG A 231 4.98 -25.87 -3.47
C ARG A 231 5.46 -27.25 -3.95
N LYS A 232 6.72 -27.38 -4.33
CA LYS A 232 7.30 -28.67 -4.77
C LYS A 232 7.61 -29.62 -3.61
N SER A 233 7.94 -29.08 -2.44
CA SER A 233 8.51 -29.85 -1.33
C SER A 233 7.56 -30.02 -0.15
N ILE A 234 6.41 -29.34 -0.11
CA ILE A 234 5.57 -29.24 1.09
C ILE A 234 5.11 -30.61 1.59
N PHE A 235 4.67 -31.50 0.70
CA PHE A 235 4.23 -32.85 1.07
C PHE A 235 5.39 -33.70 1.58
N ARG A 236 6.56 -33.59 0.96
CA ARG A 236 7.78 -34.26 1.44
C ARG A 236 8.17 -33.75 2.82
N LEU A 237 8.09 -32.45 3.05
CA LEU A 237 8.39 -31.83 4.34
C LEU A 237 7.41 -32.30 5.42
N PHE A 238 6.12 -32.43 5.10
CA PHE A 238 5.15 -33.01 6.03
C PHE A 238 5.46 -34.48 6.34
N ALA A 239 5.74 -35.31 5.33
CA ALA A 239 6.09 -36.72 5.53
C ALA A 239 7.34 -36.91 6.40
N GLN A 240 8.34 -36.03 6.28
CA GLN A 240 9.56 -36.07 7.10
C GLN A 240 9.34 -35.57 8.53
N ASN A 241 8.29 -34.78 8.78
CA ASN A 241 8.04 -34.11 10.06
C ASN A 241 6.69 -34.51 10.66
N LEU A 242 6.47 -35.83 10.79
CA LEU A 242 5.26 -36.42 11.39
C LEU A 242 5.06 -36.07 12.88
N HIS A 243 6.14 -35.72 13.57
CA HIS A 243 6.07 -35.37 15.00
C HIS A 243 5.38 -34.01 15.24
N LEU A 244 5.34 -33.12 14.25
CA LEU A 244 4.72 -31.80 14.37
C LEU A 244 3.20 -31.89 14.52
N SER A 245 2.63 -31.12 15.45
CA SER A 245 1.18 -31.11 15.71
C SER A 245 0.35 -30.80 14.47
N ILE A 246 0.83 -29.89 13.62
CA ILE A 246 0.12 -29.53 12.38
C ILE A 246 0.06 -30.71 11.40
N THR A 247 1.15 -31.46 11.25
CA THR A 247 1.21 -32.64 10.38
C THR A 247 0.24 -33.72 10.90
N LYS A 248 0.20 -33.95 12.21
CA LYS A 248 -0.74 -34.88 12.84
C LYS A 248 -2.20 -34.49 12.59
N ILE A 249 -2.52 -33.20 12.75
CA ILE A 249 -3.88 -32.68 12.49
C ILE A 249 -4.25 -32.86 11.02
N ILE A 250 -3.34 -32.52 10.09
CA ILE A 250 -3.59 -32.70 8.65
C ILE A 250 -3.83 -34.17 8.34
N HIS A 251 -2.97 -35.07 8.83
CA HIS A 251 -3.11 -36.52 8.62
C HIS A 251 -4.44 -37.04 9.17
N SER A 252 -4.80 -36.69 10.41
CA SER A 252 -6.07 -37.14 11.02
C SER A 252 -7.32 -36.71 10.25
N LYS A 253 -7.21 -35.64 9.44
CA LYS A 253 -8.30 -35.13 8.61
C LYS A 253 -8.30 -35.69 7.19
N GLN A 254 -7.24 -36.41 6.79
CA GLN A 254 -7.14 -37.06 5.49
C GLN A 254 -7.77 -38.47 5.50
N ASP A 255 -7.82 -39.12 6.66
CA ASP A 255 -8.35 -40.49 6.81
C ASP A 255 -9.90 -40.61 6.75
N THR A 256 -10.63 -39.54 6.46
CA THR A 256 -12.11 -39.53 6.44
C THR A 256 -12.75 -39.44 5.05
N SER A 257 -12.00 -39.59 3.97
CA SER A 257 -12.56 -39.67 2.61
C SER A 257 -11.91 -40.80 1.82
N PHE A 258 -12.75 -41.67 1.24
CA PHE A 258 -12.46 -42.88 0.44
C PHE A 258 -12.49 -44.23 1.19
N VAL A 259 -13.67 -44.62 1.67
CA VAL A 259 -14.19 -45.95 1.31
C VAL A 259 -15.27 -45.69 0.28
N ASP A 260 -14.93 -45.84 -1.00
CA ASP A 260 -15.90 -45.84 -2.10
C ASP A 260 -16.88 -47.00 -1.87
N ALA A 261 -18.16 -46.67 -1.71
CA ALA A 261 -19.27 -47.63 -1.70
C ALA A 261 -19.52 -48.24 -3.09
N ASP A 262 -18.75 -47.84 -4.12
CA ASP A 262 -18.91 -48.27 -5.51
C ASP A 262 -18.15 -49.56 -5.86
N LEU A 263 -17.41 -50.18 -4.92
CA LEU A 263 -16.79 -51.50 -5.12
C LEU A 263 -17.63 -52.69 -4.64
N SER A 264 -18.84 -52.45 -4.11
CA SER A 264 -19.78 -53.51 -3.69
C SER A 264 -20.94 -53.75 -4.68
N ALA A 265 -20.87 -53.18 -5.88
CA ALA A 265 -21.75 -53.53 -7.00
C ALA A 265 -20.95 -54.31 -8.06
N SER A 266 -20.72 -55.59 -7.80
CA SER A 266 -20.30 -56.60 -8.79
C SER A 266 -20.97 -57.92 -8.44
#